data_AF-A0A7J8QH40-F1
#
_entry.id   AF-A0A7J8QH40-F1
#
_cell.length_a   1.000
_cell.length_b   1.000
_cell.length_c   1.000
_cell.angle_alpha   90.00
_cell.angle_beta   90.00
_cell.angle_gamma   90.00
#
_symmetry.space_group_name_H-M   'P 1'
#
loop_
_entity.id
_entity.type
_entity.pdbx_description
1 polymer ?
#
loop_
_entity_poly.entity_id
_entity_poly.type
_entity_poly.pdbx_seq_one_letter_code
_entity_poly.pdbx_strand_id
1 'polypeptide(L)'
;TNVALDVIKKDDVSAAIFAPGWVYETKQPPDFQTAQNRWWSLVEKSWGIVQNYPKTLPFYSNFDQGRGNHISVDGAQVLSTQWNNISSQTFQPFLEYVDDSTSKTIEVRVDFKEASFNGGGNITFKGTLEAGASFSTRLFSGQLLMGPLPIYFTYSVNSEGNSQLGLSLELSSETEGKKKLFLASQGTNQFSSEVLMPRRLTTPDNAPGWVMQEVSIAMNGYTLTEIHAVCYKQQPEITNTTEYFAVLGDIKISTSSKNTEFPPSTSWIVNGQDIEWGTSQGSKTLSLKISWKPEDEKGPLFPKYNIYVEKLSKQSIRTLKGTLESVREYIGVAHIEAFYVSQLVIPSDTSSLKFIIQVCNVDGASQNLDDAPFFQLDVQSSTNILSLLFGCLPSLVKNIIAYL
;
A
#
# COMPACT_ATOMS: atom_id res chain seq x y z
N THR A 1 -8.80 -16.99 28.59
CA THR A 1 -10.11 -16.49 29.07
C THR A 1 -9.99 -14.98 29.21
N ASN A 2 -11.11 -14.24 29.27
CA ASN A 2 -11.15 -12.77 29.43
C ASN A 2 -11.64 -12.32 30.83
N VAL A 3 -11.75 -13.26 31.78
CA VAL A 3 -12.35 -13.03 33.11
C VAL A 3 -11.73 -11.85 33.88
N ALA A 4 -10.40 -11.70 33.84
CA ALA A 4 -9.74 -10.59 34.51
C ALA A 4 -10.11 -9.23 33.89
N LEU A 5 -10.28 -9.17 32.57
CA LEU A 5 -10.69 -7.95 31.86
C LEU A 5 -12.15 -7.58 32.19
N ASP A 6 -13.02 -8.58 32.39
CA ASP A 6 -14.42 -8.36 32.79
C ASP A 6 -14.52 -7.74 34.19
N VAL A 7 -13.73 -8.23 35.16
CA VAL A 7 -13.69 -7.68 36.53
C VAL A 7 -13.18 -6.24 36.51
N ILE A 8 -12.08 -5.98 35.81
CA ILE A 8 -11.51 -4.63 35.66
C ILE A 8 -12.54 -3.68 35.03
N LYS A 9 -13.23 -4.12 33.97
CA LYS A 9 -14.25 -3.30 33.31
C LYS A 9 -15.43 -2.99 34.23
N LYS A 10 -15.88 -3.97 35.00
CA LYS A 10 -17.00 -3.85 35.94
C LYS A 10 -16.71 -2.83 37.05
N ASP A 11 -15.47 -2.81 37.54
CA ASP A 11 -15.04 -1.90 38.61
C ASP A 11 -14.65 -0.50 38.08
N ASP A 12 -14.89 -0.23 36.79
CA ASP A 12 -14.62 1.04 36.11
C ASP A 12 -13.17 1.54 36.25
N VAL A 13 -12.21 0.62 36.18
CA VAL A 13 -10.78 0.94 36.20
C VAL A 13 -10.11 0.61 34.87
N SER A 14 -8.99 1.28 34.59
CA SER A 14 -8.21 1.05 33.37
C SER A 14 -7.36 -0.22 33.47
N ALA A 15 -7.16 -0.91 32.34
CA ALA A 15 -6.23 -2.03 32.23
C ALA A 15 -4.91 -1.57 31.60
N ALA A 16 -3.78 -2.07 32.13
CA ALA A 16 -2.47 -1.94 31.51
C ALA A 16 -1.95 -3.32 31.11
N ILE A 17 -1.44 -3.44 29.89
CA ILE A 17 -0.95 -4.71 29.35
C ILE A 17 0.57 -4.67 29.37
N PHE A 18 1.16 -5.47 30.25
CA PHE A 18 2.61 -5.58 30.35
C PHE A 18 3.15 -6.54 29.29
N ALA A 19 4.16 -6.09 28.55
CA ALA A 19 4.86 -6.86 27.51
C ALA A 19 3.94 -7.55 26.47
N PRO A 20 3.05 -6.81 25.75
CA PRO A 20 2.17 -7.41 24.75
C PRO A 20 2.92 -8.04 23.56
N GLY A 21 4.20 -7.69 23.37
CA GLY A 21 5.10 -8.32 22.40
C GLY A 21 5.27 -9.83 22.60
N TRP A 22 4.94 -10.36 23.78
CA TRP A 22 5.01 -11.80 24.07
C TRP A 22 4.22 -12.66 23.07
N VAL A 23 3.14 -12.11 22.47
CA VAL A 23 2.34 -12.82 21.46
C VAL A 23 3.18 -13.15 20.23
N TYR A 24 4.09 -12.25 19.85
CA TYR A 24 5.04 -12.48 18.75
C TYR A 24 6.16 -13.42 19.18
N GLU A 25 6.72 -13.20 20.37
CA GLU A 25 7.90 -13.92 20.87
C GLU A 25 7.63 -15.41 21.14
N THR A 26 6.42 -15.75 21.59
CA THR A 26 6.06 -17.12 21.98
C THR A 26 5.67 -18.02 20.80
N LYS A 27 5.54 -17.47 19.58
CA LYS A 27 5.23 -18.22 18.34
C LYS A 27 4.07 -19.22 18.52
N GLN A 28 2.99 -18.75 19.16
CA GLN A 28 1.83 -19.60 19.40
C GLN A 28 1.26 -20.10 18.07
N PRO A 29 0.85 -21.38 17.98
CA PRO A 29 0.31 -21.95 16.76
C PRO A 29 -1.07 -21.34 16.43
N PRO A 30 -1.49 -21.41 15.15
CA PRO A 30 -0.71 -21.84 13.98
C PRO A 30 0.30 -20.80 13.49
N ASP A 31 0.05 -19.52 13.76
CA ASP A 31 0.87 -18.39 13.34
C ASP A 31 0.62 -17.15 14.20
N PHE A 32 1.46 -16.12 14.02
CA PHE A 32 1.38 -14.87 14.76
C PHE A 32 0.05 -14.14 14.56
N GLN A 33 -0.49 -14.10 13.34
CA GLN A 33 -1.73 -13.40 13.01
C GLN A 33 -2.91 -14.02 13.77
N THR A 34 -2.99 -15.34 13.78
CA THR A 34 -4.03 -16.08 14.50
C THR A 34 -3.90 -15.87 16.00
N ALA A 35 -2.69 -15.95 16.56
CA ALA A 35 -2.45 -15.71 17.98
C ALA A 35 -2.80 -14.27 18.39
N GLN A 36 -2.42 -13.28 17.56
CA GLN A 36 -2.74 -11.87 17.75
C GLN A 36 -4.24 -11.63 17.71
N ASN A 37 -4.93 -12.11 16.68
CA ASN A 37 -6.38 -11.96 16.54
C ASN A 37 -7.13 -12.63 17.70
N ARG A 38 -6.73 -13.84 18.07
CA ARG A 38 -7.30 -14.55 19.22
C ARG A 38 -7.18 -13.73 20.50
N TRP A 39 -6.00 -13.19 20.77
CA TRP A 39 -5.75 -12.43 21.98
C TRP A 39 -6.53 -11.11 22.00
N TRP A 40 -6.53 -10.33 20.91
CA TRP A 40 -7.30 -9.09 20.84
C TRP A 40 -8.81 -9.33 20.87
N SER A 41 -9.31 -10.43 20.31
CA SER A 41 -10.72 -10.81 20.40
C SER A 41 -11.20 -11.01 21.85
N LEU A 42 -10.32 -11.42 22.76
CA LEU A 42 -10.64 -11.54 24.18
C LEU A 42 -10.82 -10.17 24.82
N VAL A 43 -10.03 -9.18 24.39
CA VAL A 43 -10.18 -7.79 24.84
C VAL A 43 -11.49 -7.20 24.31
N GLU A 44 -11.78 -7.41 23.03
CA GLU A 44 -13.01 -6.95 22.38
C GLU A 44 -14.27 -7.52 23.05
N LYS A 45 -14.27 -8.80 23.45
CA LYS A 45 -15.40 -9.42 24.18
C LYS A 45 -15.72 -8.72 25.50
N SER A 46 -14.72 -8.20 26.19
CA SER A 46 -14.89 -7.52 27.48
C SER A 46 -15.13 -6.03 27.35
N TRP A 47 -14.46 -5.36 26.40
CA TRP A 47 -14.41 -3.88 26.31
C TRP A 47 -15.07 -3.29 25.07
N GLY A 48 -15.52 -4.14 24.13
CA GLY A 48 -16.07 -3.72 22.85
C GLY A 48 -14.99 -3.26 21.87
N ILE A 49 -15.44 -2.76 20.71
CA ILE A 49 -14.60 -2.28 19.63
C ILE A 49 -14.57 -0.75 19.68
N VAL A 50 -13.38 -0.18 19.76
CA VAL A 50 -13.19 1.29 19.79
C VAL A 50 -12.73 1.87 18.46
N GLN A 51 -12.32 1.01 17.53
CA GLN A 51 -11.90 1.38 16.18
C GLN A 51 -13.11 1.90 15.39
N ASN A 52 -13.17 3.23 15.25
CA ASN A 52 -14.25 3.89 14.52
C ASN A 52 -13.63 4.77 13.43
N TYR A 53 -13.53 4.25 12.20
CA TYR A 53 -13.12 4.97 11.01
C TYR A 53 -13.88 4.43 9.79
N PRO A 54 -14.14 5.27 8.76
CA PRO A 54 -13.74 6.67 8.63
C PRO A 54 -14.52 7.63 9.54
N LYS A 55 -13.85 8.69 10.01
CA LYS A 55 -14.49 9.86 10.65
C LYS A 55 -14.36 11.14 9.81
N THR A 56 -13.32 11.22 9.01
CA THR A 56 -12.96 12.37 8.18
C THR A 56 -12.54 11.90 6.80
N LEU A 57 -12.61 12.81 5.82
CA LEU A 57 -12.15 12.59 4.46
C LEU A 57 -10.85 13.36 4.18
N PRO A 58 -9.99 12.88 3.26
CA PRO A 58 -10.09 11.58 2.59
C PRO A 58 -9.82 10.42 3.55
N PHE A 59 -10.39 9.25 3.25
CA PHE A 59 -10.09 7.99 3.93
C PHE A 59 -9.49 7.03 2.92
N TYR A 60 -8.37 6.41 3.27
CA TYR A 60 -7.67 5.45 2.42
C TYR A 60 -7.15 4.28 3.24
N SER A 61 -7.30 3.07 2.70
CA SER A 61 -6.75 1.85 3.26
C SER A 61 -6.37 0.90 2.13
N ASN A 62 -5.10 0.51 2.08
CA ASN A 62 -4.61 -0.64 1.32
C ASN A 62 -4.30 -1.85 2.22
N PHE A 63 -4.74 -1.79 3.48
CA PHE A 63 -4.61 -2.86 4.48
C PHE A 63 -3.15 -3.26 4.78
N ASP A 64 -2.19 -2.42 4.41
CA ASP A 64 -0.78 -2.67 4.64
C ASP A 64 -0.47 -2.69 6.14
N GLN A 65 0.21 -3.73 6.62
CA GLN A 65 0.61 -3.88 8.02
C GLN A 65 2.01 -3.35 8.30
N GLY A 66 2.63 -2.67 7.32
CA GLY A 66 4.02 -2.24 7.39
C GLY A 66 5.01 -3.39 7.23
N ARG A 67 4.59 -4.46 6.55
CA ARG A 67 5.40 -5.63 6.19
C ARG A 67 4.71 -6.42 5.09
N GLY A 68 5.47 -7.20 4.34
CA GLY A 68 4.92 -8.12 3.35
C GLY A 68 5.99 -8.95 2.64
N ASN A 69 5.56 -9.75 1.67
CA ASN A 69 6.46 -10.53 0.80
C ASN A 69 6.69 -9.88 -0.57
N HIS A 70 5.95 -8.81 -0.86
CA HIS A 70 6.01 -8.02 -2.08
C HIS A 70 5.51 -6.60 -1.81
N ILE A 71 5.78 -5.69 -2.75
CA ILE A 71 5.16 -4.37 -2.82
C ILE A 71 4.61 -4.18 -4.23
N SER A 72 3.38 -3.67 -4.31
CA SER A 72 2.77 -3.21 -5.55
C SER A 72 2.51 -1.70 -5.53
N VAL A 73 2.49 -1.10 -6.72
CA VAL A 73 2.03 0.27 -6.96
C VAL A 73 1.08 0.21 -8.14
N ASP A 74 -0.16 0.68 -7.94
CA ASP A 74 -1.24 0.64 -8.94
C ASP A 74 -1.43 -0.76 -9.59
N GLY A 75 -1.33 -1.80 -8.78
CA GLY A 75 -1.48 -3.20 -9.16
C GLY A 75 -0.26 -3.86 -9.80
N ALA A 76 0.77 -3.08 -10.13
CA ALA A 76 2.03 -3.59 -10.65
C ALA A 76 2.99 -3.92 -9.50
N GLN A 77 3.48 -5.16 -9.44
CA GLN A 77 4.47 -5.56 -8.44
C GLN A 77 5.81 -4.89 -8.72
N VAL A 78 6.29 -4.07 -7.78
CA VAL A 78 7.56 -3.33 -7.87
C VAL A 78 8.67 -3.92 -7.00
N LEU A 79 8.31 -4.71 -5.98
CA LEU A 79 9.24 -5.46 -5.14
C LEU A 79 8.70 -6.88 -4.95
N SER A 80 9.56 -7.90 -5.07
CA SER A 80 9.20 -9.32 -4.92
C SER A 80 9.80 -10.00 -3.68
N THR A 81 10.48 -9.22 -2.84
CA THR A 81 11.17 -9.71 -1.64
C THR A 81 10.47 -9.25 -0.37
N GLN A 82 10.78 -9.94 0.73
CA GLN A 82 10.28 -9.57 2.06
C GLN A 82 10.76 -8.19 2.48
N TRP A 83 9.87 -7.45 3.12
CA TRP A 83 10.14 -6.11 3.60
C TRP A 83 9.37 -5.82 4.89
N ASN A 84 9.86 -4.84 5.65
CA ASN A 84 9.16 -4.27 6.79
C ASN A 84 9.48 -2.78 6.93
N ASN A 85 8.44 -1.97 7.06
CA ASN A 85 8.50 -0.57 7.43
C ASN A 85 7.17 -0.22 8.11
N ILE A 86 7.13 -0.18 9.44
CA ILE A 86 5.88 0.01 10.18
C ILE A 86 5.23 1.37 9.93
N SER A 87 5.99 2.35 9.44
CA SER A 87 5.46 3.64 9.01
C SER A 87 4.53 3.51 7.79
N SER A 88 4.64 2.42 7.02
CA SER A 88 3.74 2.13 5.89
C SER A 88 2.40 1.55 6.33
N GLN A 89 2.18 1.28 7.62
CA GLN A 89 0.92 0.71 8.09
C GLN A 89 -0.25 1.67 7.82
N THR A 90 -1.30 1.17 7.17
CA THR A 90 -2.55 1.92 6.95
C THR A 90 -3.68 1.39 7.84
N PHE A 91 -4.86 2.02 7.75
CA PHE A 91 -6.03 1.62 8.53
C PHE A 91 -6.33 0.12 8.31
N GLN A 92 -6.39 -0.64 9.40
CA GLN A 92 -6.67 -2.07 9.34
C GLN A 92 -8.18 -2.33 9.39
N PRO A 93 -8.71 -3.33 8.69
CA PRO A 93 -10.11 -3.69 8.81
C PRO A 93 -10.38 -4.35 10.16
N PHE A 94 -11.62 -4.26 10.63
CA PHE A 94 -12.11 -5.06 11.73
C PHE A 94 -12.63 -6.40 11.19
N LEU A 95 -11.87 -7.47 11.34
CA LEU A 95 -12.29 -8.82 10.96
C LEU A 95 -12.57 -9.64 12.22
N GLU A 96 -13.83 -10.03 12.42
CA GLU A 96 -14.24 -10.77 13.61
C GLU A 96 -13.54 -12.14 13.68
N TYR A 97 -12.79 -12.34 14.77
CA TYR A 97 -12.16 -13.61 15.08
C TYR A 97 -13.19 -14.60 15.61
N VAL A 98 -13.32 -15.74 14.94
CA VAL A 98 -14.21 -16.84 15.34
C VAL A 98 -13.33 -18.07 15.58
N ASP A 99 -13.39 -18.63 16.78
CA ASP A 99 -12.55 -19.76 17.24
C ASP A 99 -12.85 -21.05 16.45
N ASP A 100 -14.05 -21.16 15.84
CA ASP A 100 -14.49 -22.30 15.04
C ASP A 100 -14.40 -21.99 13.54
N SER A 101 -13.29 -22.39 12.91
CA SER A 101 -13.09 -22.23 11.47
C SER A 101 -13.92 -23.21 10.63
N THR A 102 -14.57 -24.22 11.22
CA THR A 102 -15.30 -25.24 10.47
C THR A 102 -16.70 -24.81 10.03
N SER A 103 -17.21 -23.67 10.55
CA SER A 103 -18.56 -23.17 10.23
C SER A 103 -18.60 -22.10 9.14
N LYS A 104 -17.45 -21.59 8.66
CA LYS A 104 -17.42 -20.47 7.71
C LYS A 104 -17.33 -20.98 6.27
N THR A 105 -18.30 -20.58 5.45
CA THR A 105 -18.29 -20.82 4.00
C THR A 105 -17.19 -20.01 3.30
N ILE A 106 -16.88 -18.81 3.79
CA ILE A 106 -15.81 -17.94 3.29
C ILE A 106 -14.89 -17.54 4.44
N GLU A 107 -13.60 -17.85 4.31
CA GLU A 107 -12.51 -17.32 5.14
C GLU A 107 -12.17 -15.90 4.67
N VAL A 108 -12.06 -14.97 5.61
CA VAL A 108 -11.65 -13.59 5.34
C VAL A 108 -10.45 -13.26 6.22
N ARG A 109 -9.38 -12.76 5.60
CA ARG A 109 -8.16 -12.37 6.32
C ARG A 109 -7.46 -11.21 5.64
N VAL A 110 -6.75 -10.42 6.43
CA VAL A 110 -5.69 -9.55 5.90
C VAL A 110 -4.54 -10.45 5.48
N ASP A 111 -4.17 -10.40 4.20
CA ASP A 111 -3.15 -11.26 3.60
C ASP A 111 -1.99 -10.40 3.04
N PHE A 112 -0.84 -11.04 2.93
CA PHE A 112 0.42 -10.50 2.38
C PHE A 112 1.13 -11.55 1.49
N LYS A 113 0.43 -12.64 1.14
CA LYS A 113 0.85 -13.67 0.18
C LYS A 113 0.20 -13.46 -1.19
N GLU A 114 -1.09 -13.14 -1.19
CA GLU A 114 -1.83 -12.83 -2.43
C GLU A 114 -1.43 -11.47 -2.97
N ALA A 115 -1.68 -11.23 -4.26
CA ALA A 115 -1.35 -9.98 -4.92
C ALA A 115 -1.99 -8.77 -4.23
N SER A 116 -1.24 -7.67 -4.16
CA SER A 116 -1.71 -6.38 -3.64
C SER A 116 -1.88 -5.36 -4.76
N PHE A 117 -2.81 -4.42 -4.57
CA PHE A 117 -2.95 -3.30 -5.50
C PHE A 117 -1.93 -2.20 -5.17
N ASN A 118 -1.89 -1.75 -3.91
CA ASN A 118 -0.92 -0.77 -3.42
C ASN A 118 -0.28 -1.27 -2.12
N GLY A 119 1.03 -1.09 -1.96
CA GLY A 119 1.76 -1.61 -0.79
C GLY A 119 1.87 -3.13 -0.80
N GLY A 120 1.96 -3.76 0.37
CA GLY A 120 2.10 -5.22 0.52
C GLY A 120 0.93 -5.92 1.22
N GLY A 121 -0.17 -5.22 1.50
CA GLY A 121 -1.37 -5.75 2.14
C GLY A 121 -2.55 -5.92 1.17
N ASN A 122 -3.51 -6.74 1.56
CA ASN A 122 -4.82 -6.87 0.94
C ASN A 122 -5.81 -7.56 1.91
N ILE A 123 -7.08 -7.64 1.54
CA ILE A 123 -8.04 -8.57 2.18
C ILE A 123 -8.39 -9.68 1.19
N THR A 124 -8.14 -10.92 1.58
CA THR A 124 -8.45 -12.11 0.80
C THR A 124 -9.73 -12.76 1.30
N PHE A 125 -10.60 -13.15 0.38
CA PHE A 125 -11.87 -13.86 0.59
C PHE A 125 -11.77 -15.20 -0.14
N LYS A 126 -11.75 -16.31 0.61
CA LYS A 126 -11.54 -17.65 0.03
C LYS A 126 -12.46 -18.68 0.66
N GLY A 127 -13.10 -19.51 -0.15
CA GLY A 127 -13.90 -20.63 0.35
C GLY A 127 -14.89 -21.14 -0.69
N THR A 128 -16.10 -21.48 -0.24
CA THR A 128 -17.20 -21.91 -1.08
C THR A 128 -18.41 -20.99 -0.92
N LEU A 129 -19.09 -20.68 -2.02
CA LEU A 129 -20.32 -19.91 -2.06
C LEU A 129 -21.28 -20.57 -3.05
N GLU A 130 -22.46 -20.95 -2.56
CA GLU A 130 -23.49 -21.58 -3.40
C GLU A 130 -24.11 -20.59 -4.39
N ALA A 131 -24.76 -21.15 -5.40
CA ALA A 131 -25.46 -20.38 -6.42
C ALA A 131 -26.54 -19.47 -5.81
N GLY A 132 -26.55 -18.20 -6.18
CA GLY A 132 -27.47 -17.19 -5.62
C GLY A 132 -27.26 -16.86 -4.13
N ALA A 133 -26.29 -17.48 -3.46
CA ALA A 133 -25.91 -17.11 -2.09
C ALA A 133 -25.06 -15.84 -2.07
N SER A 134 -25.04 -15.17 -0.93
CA SER A 134 -24.11 -14.09 -0.66
C SER A 134 -23.51 -14.23 0.73
N PHE A 135 -22.29 -13.75 0.89
CA PHE A 135 -21.61 -13.67 2.17
C PHE A 135 -21.20 -12.23 2.41
N SER A 136 -21.37 -11.73 3.64
CA SER A 136 -20.95 -10.38 4.00
C SER A 136 -20.19 -10.38 5.31
N THR A 137 -19.19 -9.51 5.39
CA THR A 137 -18.43 -9.26 6.62
C THR A 137 -18.19 -7.76 6.77
N ARG A 138 -18.22 -7.26 8.00
CA ARG A 138 -17.91 -5.86 8.29
C ARG A 138 -16.42 -5.66 8.12
N LEU A 139 -16.02 -4.56 7.48
CA LEU A 139 -14.64 -4.13 7.35
C LEU A 139 -14.34 -2.94 8.26
N PHE A 140 -15.27 -1.99 8.34
CA PHE A 140 -15.06 -0.74 9.06
C PHE A 140 -16.34 -0.28 9.76
N SER A 141 -16.19 0.34 10.93
CA SER A 141 -17.25 1.05 11.65
C SER A 141 -16.98 2.55 11.54
N GLY A 142 -17.78 3.24 10.72
CA GLY A 142 -17.63 4.66 10.43
C GLY A 142 -18.38 5.57 11.40
N GLN A 143 -17.98 6.84 11.39
CA GLN A 143 -18.74 7.95 11.96
C GLN A 143 -18.61 9.16 11.03
N LEU A 144 -18.80 8.92 9.73
CA LEU A 144 -18.58 9.91 8.69
C LEU A 144 -19.90 10.56 8.29
N LEU A 145 -20.09 11.84 8.62
CA LEU A 145 -21.26 12.61 8.22
C LEU A 145 -21.20 12.94 6.72
N MET A 146 -22.25 12.61 6.00
CA MET A 146 -22.42 12.84 4.58
C MET A 146 -22.98 14.26 4.36
N GLY A 147 -22.20 15.10 3.67
CA GLY A 147 -22.56 16.48 3.37
C GLY A 147 -23.48 16.64 2.14
N PRO A 148 -23.72 17.89 1.71
CA PRO A 148 -24.57 18.20 0.56
C PRO A 148 -23.92 17.85 -0.79
N LEU A 149 -22.59 17.72 -0.82
CA LEU A 149 -21.85 17.33 -2.02
C LEU A 149 -21.69 15.81 -2.08
N PRO A 150 -21.64 15.22 -3.29
CA PRO A 150 -21.37 13.80 -3.45
C PRO A 150 -20.01 13.41 -2.88
N ILE A 151 -19.95 12.22 -2.30
CA ILE A 151 -18.73 11.54 -1.88
C ILE A 151 -18.46 10.39 -2.84
N TYR A 152 -17.20 10.17 -3.18
CA TYR A 152 -16.75 9.15 -4.11
C TYR A 152 -16.14 7.99 -3.33
N PHE A 153 -16.60 6.78 -3.64
CA PHE A 153 -16.02 5.53 -3.16
C PHE A 153 -15.28 4.89 -4.32
N THR A 154 -14.02 4.55 -4.09
CA THR A 154 -13.19 3.82 -5.04
C THR A 154 -12.60 2.60 -4.36
N TYR A 155 -12.56 1.45 -5.04
CA TYR A 155 -11.93 0.26 -4.50
C TYR A 155 -11.39 -0.65 -5.62
N SER A 156 -10.29 -1.34 -5.33
CA SER A 156 -9.66 -2.30 -6.25
C SER A 156 -10.04 -3.73 -5.90
N VAL A 157 -10.43 -4.51 -6.90
CA VAL A 157 -10.79 -5.92 -6.74
C VAL A 157 -10.02 -6.77 -7.74
N ASN A 158 -9.55 -7.93 -7.31
CA ASN A 158 -9.10 -9.02 -8.18
C ASN A 158 -9.86 -10.29 -7.82
N SER A 159 -10.51 -10.93 -8.80
CA SER A 159 -11.39 -12.08 -8.56
C SER A 159 -11.15 -13.18 -9.57
N GLU A 160 -11.39 -14.43 -9.16
CA GLU A 160 -11.29 -15.60 -10.04
C GLU A 160 -12.64 -16.14 -10.47
N GLY A 161 -12.72 -16.61 -11.72
CA GLY A 161 -13.91 -17.25 -12.28
C GLY A 161 -15.13 -16.32 -12.25
N ASN A 162 -16.24 -16.81 -11.69
CA ASN A 162 -17.48 -16.06 -11.54
C ASN A 162 -17.61 -15.34 -10.18
N SER A 163 -16.55 -15.35 -9.35
CA SER A 163 -16.54 -14.66 -8.06
C SER A 163 -16.63 -13.15 -8.27
N GLN A 164 -17.48 -12.49 -7.50
CA GLN A 164 -17.62 -11.04 -7.49
C GLN A 164 -17.52 -10.53 -6.05
N LEU A 165 -16.93 -9.35 -5.91
CA LEU A 165 -16.78 -8.66 -4.64
C LEU A 165 -17.30 -7.24 -4.81
N GLY A 166 -18.21 -6.85 -3.93
CA GLY A 166 -18.74 -5.50 -3.83
C GLY A 166 -18.64 -4.99 -2.40
N LEU A 167 -19.16 -3.78 -2.18
CA LEU A 167 -19.29 -3.19 -0.86
C LEU A 167 -20.76 -3.04 -0.48
N SER A 168 -21.06 -3.09 0.82
CA SER A 168 -22.34 -2.64 1.34
C SER A 168 -22.12 -1.58 2.41
N LEU A 169 -22.82 -0.47 2.28
CA LEU A 169 -22.72 0.67 3.18
C LEU A 169 -23.96 0.71 4.07
N GLU A 170 -23.77 0.76 5.38
CA GLU A 170 -24.84 1.08 6.31
C GLU A 170 -24.78 2.56 6.66
N LEU A 171 -25.90 3.25 6.47
CA LEU A 171 -26.04 4.66 6.74
C LEU A 171 -27.22 4.88 7.69
N SER A 172 -27.11 5.89 8.56
CA SER A 172 -28.18 6.28 9.47
C SER A 172 -28.44 7.77 9.46
N SER A 173 -29.70 8.15 9.50
CA SER A 173 -30.18 9.51 9.73
C SER A 173 -31.10 9.51 10.95
N GLU A 174 -31.03 10.56 11.77
CA GLU A 174 -31.97 10.74 12.90
C GLU A 174 -33.42 10.91 12.43
N THR A 175 -33.62 11.49 11.24
CA THR A 175 -34.96 11.81 10.71
C THR A 175 -35.50 10.74 9.77
N GLU A 176 -34.64 10.12 8.97
CA GLU A 176 -35.04 9.15 7.93
C GLU A 176 -34.74 7.69 8.30
N GLY A 177 -34.07 7.44 9.43
CA GLY A 177 -33.72 6.10 9.89
C GLY A 177 -32.51 5.49 9.18
N LYS A 178 -32.44 4.16 9.16
CA LYS A 178 -31.31 3.42 8.57
C LYS A 178 -31.55 3.10 7.09
N LYS A 179 -30.50 3.20 6.29
CA LYS A 179 -30.46 2.77 4.89
C LYS A 179 -29.25 1.89 4.64
N LYS A 180 -29.40 0.93 3.73
CA LYS A 180 -28.34 0.05 3.27
C LYS A 180 -28.18 0.21 1.77
N LEU A 181 -26.98 0.60 1.33
CA LEU A 181 -26.62 0.71 -0.08
C LEU A 181 -25.69 -0.43 -0.46
N PHE A 182 -25.92 -1.01 -1.63
CA PHE A 182 -25.06 -2.05 -2.19
C PHE A 182 -24.29 -1.51 -3.39
N LEU A 183 -22.97 -1.54 -3.34
CA LEU A 183 -22.07 -1.12 -4.41
C LEU A 183 -21.55 -2.39 -5.10
N ALA A 184 -22.21 -2.80 -6.18
CA ALA A 184 -21.98 -4.11 -6.81
C ALA A 184 -22.12 -4.02 -8.34
N SER A 185 -21.46 -4.94 -9.06
CA SER A 185 -21.58 -5.08 -10.51
C SER A 185 -22.93 -5.69 -10.95
N GLN A 186 -23.29 -5.58 -12.24
CA GLN A 186 -24.54 -6.10 -12.83
C GLN A 186 -24.81 -7.59 -12.49
N GLY A 187 -26.09 -7.94 -12.30
CA GLY A 187 -26.55 -9.30 -11.98
C GLY A 187 -27.12 -9.49 -10.56
N THR A 188 -27.41 -8.40 -9.86
CA THR A 188 -27.74 -8.37 -8.42
C THR A 188 -29.23 -8.46 -8.10
N ASN A 189 -30.02 -9.20 -8.87
CA ASN A 189 -31.44 -9.42 -8.58
C ASN A 189 -31.69 -10.13 -7.22
N GLN A 190 -30.62 -10.61 -6.59
CA GLN A 190 -30.63 -11.26 -5.28
C GLN A 190 -30.61 -10.31 -4.07
N PHE A 191 -30.29 -9.02 -4.25
CA PHE A 191 -30.25 -8.07 -3.14
C PHE A 191 -31.55 -7.27 -3.09
N SER A 192 -32.24 -7.32 -1.94
CA SER A 192 -33.50 -6.60 -1.68
C SER A 192 -33.32 -5.10 -1.39
N SER A 193 -32.07 -4.62 -1.34
CA SER A 193 -31.70 -3.24 -1.00
C SER A 193 -31.39 -2.42 -2.25
N GLU A 194 -31.26 -1.10 -2.10
CA GLU A 194 -30.89 -0.19 -3.18
C GLU A 194 -29.46 -0.51 -3.68
N VAL A 195 -29.34 -0.85 -4.96
CA VAL A 195 -28.06 -1.23 -5.57
C VAL A 195 -27.57 -0.10 -6.48
N LEU A 196 -26.38 0.40 -6.20
CA LEU A 196 -25.64 1.34 -7.04
C LEU A 196 -24.59 0.57 -7.83
N MET A 197 -24.61 0.73 -9.15
CA MET A 197 -23.65 0.10 -10.05
C MET A 197 -22.39 0.96 -10.14
N PRO A 198 -21.22 0.51 -9.63
CA PRO A 198 -19.99 1.26 -9.78
C PRO A 198 -19.54 1.28 -11.25
N ARG A 199 -18.97 2.41 -11.65
CA ARG A 199 -18.26 2.57 -12.91
C ARG A 199 -16.91 1.86 -12.79
N ARG A 200 -16.58 1.02 -13.78
CA ARG A 200 -15.24 0.45 -13.91
C ARG A 200 -14.27 1.52 -14.42
N LEU A 201 -13.17 1.72 -13.71
CA LEU A 201 -12.06 2.56 -14.16
C LEU A 201 -11.03 1.69 -14.88
N THR A 202 -10.35 2.29 -15.85
CA THR A 202 -9.24 1.64 -16.56
C THR A 202 -8.10 1.42 -15.58
N THR A 203 -7.63 0.18 -15.45
CA THR A 203 -6.40 -0.13 -14.74
C THR A 203 -5.20 0.01 -15.67
N PRO A 204 -4.01 0.35 -15.17
CA PRO A 204 -2.79 0.30 -15.97
C PRO A 204 -2.62 -1.07 -16.62
N ASP A 205 -2.06 -1.12 -17.84
CA ASP A 205 -1.81 -2.37 -18.60
C ASP A 205 -0.97 -3.38 -17.78
N ASN A 206 -0.20 -2.86 -16.84
CA ASN A 206 0.78 -3.54 -16.01
C ASN A 206 0.15 -4.27 -14.79
N ALA A 207 -1.17 -4.16 -14.60
CA ALA A 207 -1.90 -4.68 -13.45
C ALA A 207 -2.98 -5.71 -13.87
N PRO A 208 -2.59 -6.84 -14.50
CA PRO A 208 -3.56 -7.81 -15.01
C PRO A 208 -4.41 -8.38 -13.86
N GLY A 209 -5.73 -8.45 -14.08
CA GLY A 209 -6.69 -9.04 -13.13
C GLY A 209 -7.31 -8.04 -12.13
N TRP A 210 -6.71 -6.88 -11.93
CA TRP A 210 -7.31 -5.83 -11.11
C TRP A 210 -8.43 -5.11 -11.85
N VAL A 211 -9.51 -4.81 -11.13
CA VAL A 211 -10.61 -3.97 -11.60
C VAL A 211 -10.87 -2.90 -10.55
N MET A 212 -10.75 -1.65 -10.97
CA MET A 212 -11.08 -0.49 -10.15
C MET A 212 -12.57 -0.15 -10.30
N GLN A 213 -13.26 -0.05 -9.18
CA GLN A 213 -14.67 0.34 -9.10
C GLN A 213 -14.77 1.74 -8.52
N GLU A 214 -15.61 2.59 -9.10
CA GLU A 214 -15.91 3.93 -8.60
C GLU A 214 -17.42 4.19 -8.55
N VAL A 215 -17.90 4.80 -7.47
CA VAL A 215 -19.30 5.23 -7.35
C VAL A 215 -19.39 6.54 -6.58
N SER A 216 -20.27 7.44 -7.03
CA SER A 216 -20.59 8.67 -6.32
C SER A 216 -21.90 8.52 -5.55
N ILE A 217 -21.92 9.01 -4.32
CA ILE A 217 -23.04 8.87 -3.40
C ILE A 217 -23.38 10.25 -2.83
N ALA A 218 -24.62 10.68 -3.02
CA ALA A 218 -25.15 11.92 -2.46
C ALA A 218 -26.25 11.58 -1.45
N MET A 219 -25.92 11.66 -0.16
CA MET A 219 -26.81 11.27 0.94
C MET A 219 -26.73 12.30 2.07
N ASN A 220 -27.05 13.56 1.76
CA ASN A 220 -26.94 14.66 2.73
C ASN A 220 -27.68 14.35 4.04
N GLY A 221 -27.02 14.59 5.17
CA GLY A 221 -27.60 14.41 6.50
C GLY A 221 -27.56 12.97 7.04
N TYR A 222 -27.09 12.00 6.24
CA TYR A 222 -26.81 10.65 6.74
C TYR A 222 -25.41 10.57 7.34
N THR A 223 -25.21 9.64 8.26
CA THR A 223 -23.89 9.23 8.74
C THR A 223 -23.59 7.84 8.22
N LEU A 224 -22.44 7.64 7.58
CA LEU A 224 -21.93 6.31 7.25
C LEU A 224 -21.45 5.63 8.54
N THR A 225 -22.11 4.55 8.91
CA THR A 225 -21.88 3.83 10.17
C THR A 225 -21.11 2.54 9.98
N GLU A 226 -21.29 1.81 8.87
CA GLU A 226 -20.54 0.58 8.60
C GLU A 226 -20.22 0.43 7.11
N ILE A 227 -19.07 -0.17 6.82
CA ILE A 227 -18.65 -0.60 5.49
C ILE A 227 -18.42 -2.10 5.55
N HIS A 228 -19.13 -2.83 4.71
CA HIS A 228 -19.04 -4.28 4.60
C HIS A 228 -18.47 -4.66 3.23
N ALA A 229 -17.70 -5.75 3.18
CA ALA A 229 -17.47 -6.48 1.95
C ALA A 229 -18.63 -7.43 1.70
N VAL A 230 -18.98 -7.63 0.44
CA VAL A 230 -20.01 -8.59 0.04
C VAL A 230 -19.54 -9.46 -1.12
N CYS A 231 -19.47 -10.75 -0.84
CA CYS A 231 -19.13 -11.81 -1.76
C CYS A 231 -20.40 -12.34 -2.43
N TYR A 232 -20.39 -12.46 -3.75
CA TYR A 232 -21.47 -13.04 -4.54
C TYR A 232 -20.93 -13.62 -5.86
N LYS A 233 -21.76 -14.35 -6.60
CA LYS A 233 -21.41 -14.88 -7.92
C LYS A 233 -22.15 -14.14 -9.04
N GLN A 234 -21.49 -13.97 -10.18
CA GLN A 234 -22.11 -13.37 -11.36
C GLN A 234 -23.19 -14.28 -11.95
N GLN A 235 -24.33 -13.71 -12.34
CA GLN A 235 -25.43 -14.40 -13.02
C GLN A 235 -25.56 -14.02 -14.51
N PRO A 236 -26.03 -14.92 -15.40
CA PRO A 236 -26.26 -16.34 -15.13
C PRO A 236 -24.95 -17.08 -14.92
N GLU A 237 -24.97 -18.08 -14.05
CA GLU A 237 -23.77 -18.84 -13.71
C GLU A 237 -23.31 -19.68 -14.91
N ILE A 238 -22.08 -19.43 -15.35
CA ILE A 238 -21.47 -20.15 -16.48
C ILE A 238 -20.90 -21.51 -16.00
N THR A 239 -20.63 -21.64 -14.68
CA THR A 239 -19.96 -22.79 -14.08
C THR A 239 -20.65 -23.22 -12.78
N ASN A 240 -20.83 -24.52 -12.58
CA ASN A 240 -21.39 -25.11 -11.34
C ASN A 240 -20.39 -25.13 -10.16
N THR A 241 -19.28 -24.40 -10.25
CA THR A 241 -18.28 -24.38 -9.18
C THR A 241 -18.79 -23.56 -8.00
N THR A 242 -18.70 -24.12 -6.81
CA THR A 242 -18.98 -23.38 -5.56
C THR A 242 -17.73 -22.65 -5.07
N GLU A 243 -16.55 -22.94 -5.59
CA GLU A 243 -15.31 -22.24 -5.23
C GLU A 243 -15.46 -20.73 -5.41
N TYR A 244 -14.99 -19.99 -4.41
CA TYR A 244 -15.01 -18.53 -4.36
C TYR A 244 -13.62 -18.02 -4.00
N PHE A 245 -13.13 -17.07 -4.80
CA PHE A 245 -11.90 -16.36 -4.53
C PHE A 245 -11.99 -14.92 -5.02
N ALA A 246 -11.73 -13.98 -4.12
CA ALA A 246 -11.59 -12.56 -4.44
C ALA A 246 -10.63 -11.88 -3.46
N VAL A 247 -10.00 -10.81 -3.93
CA VAL A 247 -9.07 -9.97 -3.19
C VAL A 247 -9.53 -8.52 -3.30
N LEU A 248 -9.60 -7.83 -2.15
CA LEU A 248 -9.79 -6.39 -2.06
C LEU A 248 -8.42 -5.74 -1.83
N GLY A 249 -7.96 -4.95 -2.79
CA GLY A 249 -6.61 -4.36 -2.75
C GLY A 249 -6.55 -3.08 -1.93
N ASP A 250 -7.53 -2.19 -2.11
CA ASP A 250 -7.67 -0.96 -1.36
C ASP A 250 -9.11 -0.40 -1.40
N ILE A 251 -9.39 0.51 -0.46
CA ILE A 251 -10.60 1.34 -0.41
C ILE A 251 -10.17 2.81 -0.23
N LYS A 252 -10.78 3.68 -1.02
CA LYS A 252 -10.67 5.14 -0.96
C LYS A 252 -12.05 5.77 -0.85
N ILE A 253 -12.17 6.77 0.01
CA ILE A 253 -13.36 7.62 0.13
C ILE A 253 -12.90 9.08 0.06
N SER A 254 -13.43 9.85 -0.89
CA SER A 254 -13.01 11.23 -1.15
C SER A 254 -14.17 12.15 -1.49
N THR A 255 -13.94 13.47 -1.39
CA THR A 255 -14.90 14.51 -1.81
C THR A 255 -14.76 14.90 -3.29
N SER A 256 -13.80 14.31 -4.00
CA SER A 256 -13.48 14.63 -5.39
C SER A 256 -13.20 13.35 -6.18
N SER A 257 -13.72 13.28 -7.39
CA SER A 257 -13.36 12.27 -8.41
C SER A 257 -12.14 12.66 -9.24
N LYS A 258 -11.65 13.90 -9.10
CA LYS A 258 -10.44 14.32 -9.81
C LYS A 258 -9.23 13.63 -9.20
N ASN A 259 -8.33 13.20 -10.07
CA ASN A 259 -7.02 12.70 -9.67
C ASN A 259 -6.26 13.79 -8.90
N THR A 260 -5.44 13.35 -7.95
CA THR A 260 -4.51 14.24 -7.26
C THR A 260 -3.55 14.86 -8.27
N GLU A 261 -3.42 16.19 -8.24
CA GLU A 261 -2.40 16.92 -8.98
C GLU A 261 -1.11 16.95 -8.14
N PHE A 262 -0.01 16.51 -8.74
CA PHE A 262 1.30 16.48 -8.10
C PHE A 262 2.20 17.61 -8.65
N PRO A 263 3.01 18.26 -7.80
CA PRO A 263 3.97 19.27 -8.27
C PRO A 263 4.99 18.65 -9.23
N PRO A 264 5.38 19.36 -10.31
CA PRO A 264 6.41 18.86 -11.22
C PRO A 264 7.76 18.72 -10.51
N SER A 265 8.64 17.89 -11.05
CA SER A 265 10.00 17.66 -10.51
C SER A 265 10.78 18.95 -10.21
N THR A 266 10.58 20.01 -10.99
CA THR A 266 11.23 21.32 -10.80
C THR A 266 10.78 22.07 -9.54
N SER A 267 9.68 21.67 -8.89
CA SER A 267 9.19 22.29 -7.65
C SER A 267 9.87 21.75 -6.39
N TRP A 268 10.89 20.90 -6.55
CA TRP A 268 11.55 20.19 -5.46
C TRP A 268 13.04 20.46 -5.48
N ILE A 269 13.60 20.67 -4.29
CA ILE A 269 15.04 20.70 -4.07
C ILE A 269 15.44 19.31 -3.55
N VAL A 270 16.30 18.60 -4.29
CA VAL A 270 16.78 17.26 -3.91
C VAL A 270 18.29 17.28 -3.72
N ASN A 271 18.76 16.76 -2.58
CA ASN A 271 20.17 16.75 -2.21
C ASN A 271 20.63 15.34 -1.80
N GLY A 272 21.81 14.96 -2.27
CA GLY A 272 22.57 13.80 -1.76
C GLY A 272 23.60 14.23 -0.71
N GLN A 273 23.69 13.47 0.37
CA GLN A 273 24.57 13.68 1.51
C GLN A 273 25.23 12.35 1.90
N ASP A 274 26.32 12.42 2.66
CA ASP A 274 26.98 11.24 3.25
C ASP A 274 27.31 10.15 2.22
N ILE A 275 27.79 10.57 1.04
CA ILE A 275 28.06 9.68 -0.09
C ILE A 275 29.34 8.88 0.18
N GLU A 276 29.20 7.57 0.33
CA GLU A 276 30.27 6.62 0.59
C GLU A 276 30.33 5.57 -0.53
N TRP A 277 31.51 5.42 -1.14
CA TRP A 277 31.78 4.40 -2.14
C TRP A 277 32.52 3.22 -1.52
N GLY A 278 32.01 2.02 -1.74
CA GLY A 278 32.60 0.78 -1.22
C GLY A 278 32.85 -0.25 -2.31
N THR A 279 33.34 -1.41 -1.89
CA THR A 279 33.45 -2.59 -2.74
C THR A 279 33.01 -3.80 -1.92
N SER A 280 32.13 -4.62 -2.50
CA SER A 280 31.65 -5.86 -1.90
C SER A 280 31.65 -6.96 -2.95
N GLN A 281 32.31 -8.09 -2.66
CA GLN A 281 32.39 -9.25 -3.55
C GLN A 281 32.84 -8.92 -4.99
N GLY A 282 33.68 -7.90 -5.16
CA GLY A 282 34.18 -7.45 -6.47
C GLY A 282 33.27 -6.47 -7.21
N SER A 283 32.08 -6.17 -6.70
CA SER A 283 31.19 -5.12 -7.21
C SER A 283 31.37 -3.80 -6.45
N LYS A 284 31.20 -2.67 -7.15
CA LYS A 284 31.14 -1.36 -6.49
C LYS A 284 29.84 -1.26 -5.70
N THR A 285 29.92 -0.67 -4.52
CA THR A 285 28.75 -0.37 -3.69
C THR A 285 28.67 1.12 -3.38
N LEU A 286 27.46 1.59 -3.12
CA LEU A 286 27.20 2.99 -2.76
C LEU A 286 26.25 3.04 -1.55
N SER A 287 26.66 3.82 -0.55
CA SER A 287 25.78 4.27 0.52
C SER A 287 25.63 5.79 0.43
N LEU A 288 24.42 6.30 0.65
CA LEU A 288 24.16 7.73 0.71
C LEU A 288 22.85 8.02 1.42
N LYS A 289 22.71 9.26 1.89
CA LYS A 289 21.43 9.84 2.30
C LYS A 289 20.91 10.75 1.19
N ILE A 290 19.66 10.57 0.81
CA ILE A 290 18.94 11.47 -0.09
C ILE A 290 17.93 12.24 0.75
N SER A 291 17.80 13.53 0.50
CA SER A 291 16.81 14.39 1.14
C SER A 291 16.15 15.29 0.10
N TRP A 292 14.88 15.61 0.32
CA TRP A 292 14.13 16.49 -0.57
C TRP A 292 13.30 17.48 0.24
N LYS A 293 12.87 18.55 -0.41
CA LYS A 293 11.87 19.47 0.13
C LYS A 293 11.22 20.25 -1.00
N PRO A 294 9.99 20.75 -0.83
CA PRO A 294 9.42 21.73 -1.75
C PRO A 294 10.34 22.96 -1.86
N GLU A 295 10.41 23.56 -3.05
CA GLU A 295 11.15 24.82 -3.26
C GLU A 295 10.46 26.00 -2.57
N ASP A 296 9.12 26.02 -2.58
CA ASP A 296 8.31 26.94 -1.77
C ASP A 296 8.08 26.35 -0.37
N GLU A 297 8.44 27.07 0.69
CA GLU A 297 8.22 26.64 2.08
C GLU A 297 6.74 26.44 2.43
N LYS A 298 5.82 26.99 1.63
CA LYS A 298 4.37 26.75 1.75
C LYS A 298 3.87 25.63 0.83
N GLY A 299 4.79 24.89 0.22
CA GLY A 299 4.47 23.80 -0.70
C GLY A 299 3.67 22.68 -0.04
N PRO A 300 3.00 21.85 -0.86
CA PRO A 300 2.21 20.73 -0.36
C PRO A 300 3.09 19.71 0.38
N LEU A 301 2.60 19.26 1.53
CA LEU A 301 3.20 18.17 2.30
C LEU A 301 2.56 16.85 1.88
N PHE A 302 3.38 15.84 1.64
CA PHE A 302 2.93 14.51 1.25
C PHE A 302 3.36 13.49 2.30
N PRO A 303 2.50 12.51 2.62
CA PRO A 303 2.76 11.57 3.72
C PRO A 303 3.75 10.45 3.35
N LYS A 304 3.99 10.22 2.05
CA LYS A 304 4.67 9.02 1.56
C LYS A 304 5.44 9.30 0.28
N TYR A 305 6.61 8.68 0.17
CA TYR A 305 7.47 8.75 -0.99
C TYR A 305 8.02 7.36 -1.33
N ASN A 306 7.72 6.84 -2.53
CA ASN A 306 8.36 5.63 -3.03
C ASN A 306 9.68 5.99 -3.69
N ILE A 307 10.74 5.23 -3.42
CA ILE A 307 12.08 5.51 -3.89
C ILE A 307 12.48 4.44 -4.91
N TYR A 308 12.89 4.91 -6.08
CA TYR A 308 13.39 4.08 -7.17
C TYR A 308 14.83 4.47 -7.53
N VAL A 309 15.54 3.58 -8.19
CA VAL A 309 16.83 3.86 -8.82
C VAL A 309 16.84 3.36 -10.26
N GLU A 310 17.33 4.20 -11.17
CA GLU A 310 17.71 3.82 -12.53
C GLU A 310 19.25 3.76 -12.60
N LYS A 311 19.77 2.62 -13.07
CA LYS A 311 21.20 2.40 -13.34
C LYS A 311 21.45 2.65 -14.83
N LEU A 312 22.02 3.81 -15.16
CA LEU A 312 22.19 4.27 -16.53
C LEU A 312 23.58 3.87 -17.05
N SER A 313 23.65 3.35 -18.28
CA SER A 313 24.91 3.00 -18.96
C SER A 313 25.29 4.06 -20.01
N LYS A 314 26.59 4.12 -20.34
CA LYS A 314 27.12 5.05 -21.39
C LYS A 314 26.71 4.66 -22.81
N GLN A 315 26.34 3.40 -23.03
CA GLN A 315 26.00 2.86 -24.33
C GLN A 315 24.49 2.60 -24.39
N SER A 316 23.70 3.62 -24.71
CA SER A 316 22.34 3.38 -25.20
C SER A 316 22.46 2.67 -26.55
N ILE A 317 22.44 1.34 -26.57
CA ILE A 317 22.40 0.58 -27.81
C ILE A 317 21.07 0.92 -28.49
N ARG A 318 21.12 1.73 -29.54
CA ARG A 318 19.99 1.88 -30.48
C ARG A 318 19.86 0.57 -31.25
N THR A 319 19.19 -0.41 -30.67
CA THR A 319 18.68 -1.54 -31.45
C THR A 319 17.56 -1.05 -32.37
N LEU A 320 17.46 -1.64 -33.58
CA LEU A 320 16.45 -1.35 -34.61
C LEU A 320 14.98 -1.54 -34.14
N LYS A 321 14.74 -1.84 -32.86
CA LYS A 321 13.45 -2.18 -32.24
C LYS A 321 13.14 -1.43 -30.93
N GLY A 322 13.78 -0.28 -30.70
CA GLY A 322 13.53 0.58 -29.55
C GLY A 322 14.74 0.69 -28.63
N THR A 323 14.79 1.81 -27.90
CA THR A 323 15.74 2.07 -26.81
C THR A 323 15.54 1.00 -25.74
N LEU A 324 16.59 0.34 -25.27
CA LEU A 324 16.50 -0.49 -24.07
C LEU A 324 16.19 0.47 -22.91
N GLU A 325 14.92 0.56 -22.51
CA GLU A 325 14.52 1.39 -21.37
C GLU A 325 15.26 0.90 -20.12
N SER A 326 15.97 1.81 -19.46
CA SER A 326 16.59 1.51 -18.18
C SER A 326 15.51 1.12 -17.19
N VAL A 327 15.62 -0.08 -16.62
CA VAL A 327 14.66 -0.59 -15.64
C VAL A 327 14.72 0.26 -14.37
N ARG A 328 13.56 0.79 -13.97
CA ARG A 328 13.36 1.45 -12.67
C ARG A 328 13.26 0.39 -11.58
N GLU A 329 14.22 0.35 -10.68
CA GLU A 329 14.23 -0.58 -9.55
C GLU A 329 13.67 0.11 -8.31
N TYR A 330 12.64 -0.46 -7.69
CA TYR A 330 12.13 0.01 -6.40
C TYR A 330 13.10 -0.38 -5.28
N ILE A 331 13.50 0.60 -4.46
CA ILE A 331 14.47 0.37 -3.37
C ILE A 331 13.91 0.67 -1.97
N GLY A 332 12.72 1.26 -1.86
CA GLY A 332 12.06 1.44 -0.57
C GLY A 332 11.00 2.54 -0.55
N VAL A 333 10.55 2.85 0.66
CA VAL A 333 9.55 3.88 0.93
C VAL A 333 9.96 4.72 2.14
N ALA A 334 9.75 6.03 2.05
CA ALA A 334 9.92 6.99 3.14
C ALA A 334 8.57 7.63 3.51
N HIS A 335 8.39 7.92 4.80
CA HIS A 335 7.27 8.72 5.34
C HIS A 335 7.75 10.07 5.91
N ILE A 336 8.96 10.44 5.52
CA ILE A 336 9.64 11.70 5.81
C ILE A 336 10.42 12.08 4.54
N GLU A 337 10.90 13.32 4.48
CA GLU A 337 11.57 13.86 3.29
C GLU A 337 13.07 13.49 3.20
N ALA A 338 13.40 12.28 3.65
CA ALA A 338 14.73 11.70 3.55
C ALA A 338 14.69 10.17 3.44
N PHE A 339 15.68 9.61 2.74
CA PHE A 339 15.86 8.18 2.58
C PHE A 339 17.35 7.83 2.61
N TYR A 340 17.70 6.77 3.34
CA TYR A 340 19.06 6.25 3.37
C TYR A 340 19.18 5.00 2.50
N VAL A 341 20.13 5.03 1.57
CA VAL A 341 20.48 3.90 0.73
C VAL A 341 21.74 3.28 1.31
N SER A 342 21.70 1.98 1.59
CA SER A 342 22.81 1.24 2.19
C SER A 342 23.38 0.24 1.20
N GLN A 343 24.67 0.35 0.91
CA GLN A 343 25.44 -0.65 0.15
C GLN A 343 24.78 -1.08 -1.18
N LEU A 344 24.17 -0.14 -1.92
CA LEU A 344 23.57 -0.42 -3.22
C LEU A 344 24.62 -0.96 -4.18
N VAL A 345 24.41 -2.16 -4.72
CA VAL A 345 25.32 -2.80 -5.67
C VAL A 345 25.16 -2.18 -7.05
N ILE A 346 26.30 -1.82 -7.66
CA ILE A 346 26.36 -1.10 -8.93
C ILE A 346 27.00 -2.00 -9.99
N PRO A 347 26.28 -2.35 -11.07
CA PRO A 347 26.83 -3.06 -12.22
C PRO A 347 28.02 -2.32 -12.86
N SER A 348 28.98 -3.06 -13.39
CA SER A 348 30.25 -2.50 -13.91
C SER A 348 30.08 -1.56 -15.11
N ASP A 349 29.00 -1.71 -15.86
CA ASP A 349 28.63 -0.89 -17.03
C ASP A 349 27.83 0.37 -16.69
N THR A 350 27.45 0.54 -15.41
CA THR A 350 26.70 1.71 -14.94
C THR A 350 27.62 2.93 -14.87
N SER A 351 27.22 4.01 -15.54
CA SER A 351 27.93 5.28 -15.54
C SER A 351 27.34 6.31 -14.59
N SER A 352 26.04 6.26 -14.35
CA SER A 352 25.35 7.17 -13.45
C SER A 352 24.13 6.49 -12.83
N LEU A 353 23.76 6.94 -11.64
CA LEU A 353 22.59 6.50 -10.90
C LEU A 353 21.60 7.66 -10.83
N LYS A 354 20.33 7.40 -11.14
CA LYS A 354 19.25 8.36 -10.97
C LYS A 354 18.28 7.82 -9.94
N PHE A 355 18.27 8.43 -8.76
CA PHE A 355 17.33 8.11 -7.70
C PHE A 355 16.06 8.93 -7.87
N ILE A 356 14.92 8.28 -8.06
CA ILE A 356 13.62 8.92 -8.33
C ILE A 356 12.78 8.83 -7.05
N ILE A 357 12.18 9.96 -6.66
CA ILE A 357 11.38 10.10 -5.45
C ILE A 357 9.93 10.31 -5.90
N GLN A 358 9.18 9.22 -6.03
CA GLN A 358 7.78 9.26 -6.41
C GLN A 358 6.95 9.75 -5.23
N VAL A 359 6.26 10.88 -5.41
CA VAL A 359 5.40 11.47 -4.40
C VAL A 359 4.05 10.74 -4.34
N CYS A 360 3.58 10.39 -3.14
CA CYS A 360 2.29 9.74 -2.93
C CYS A 360 1.40 10.56 -2.00
N ASN A 361 0.11 10.68 -2.30
CA ASN A 361 -0.84 11.46 -1.52
C ASN A 361 -1.55 10.61 -0.45
N VAL A 362 -2.19 11.28 0.53
CA VAL A 362 -2.95 10.66 1.63
C VAL A 362 -4.10 9.78 1.16
N ASP A 363 -4.53 9.93 -0.10
CA ASP A 363 -5.62 9.20 -0.70
C ASP A 363 -5.16 7.98 -1.53
N GLY A 364 -3.88 7.63 -1.43
CA GLY A 364 -3.27 6.49 -2.13
C GLY A 364 -2.79 6.78 -3.54
N ALA A 365 -3.06 7.97 -4.09
CA ALA A 365 -2.59 8.33 -5.43
C ALA A 365 -1.06 8.45 -5.46
N SER A 366 -0.45 8.00 -6.56
CA SER A 366 0.99 8.12 -6.79
C SER A 366 1.28 8.98 -8.02
N GLN A 367 2.31 9.82 -7.93
CA GLN A 367 2.78 10.63 -9.04
C GLN A 367 3.31 9.74 -10.18
N ASN A 368 3.17 10.18 -11.42
CA ASN A 368 3.89 9.56 -12.53
C ASN A 368 5.42 9.65 -12.30
N LEU A 369 6.12 8.53 -12.46
CA LEU A 369 7.57 8.44 -12.27
C LEU A 369 8.37 9.35 -13.20
N ASP A 370 7.84 9.66 -14.39
CA ASP A 370 8.50 10.57 -15.34
C ASP A 370 8.51 12.03 -14.85
N ASP A 371 7.50 12.40 -14.05
CA ASP A 371 7.33 13.76 -13.50
C ASP A 371 7.95 13.92 -12.10
N ALA A 372 8.45 12.82 -11.53
CA ALA A 372 8.92 12.77 -10.15
C ALA A 372 10.28 13.47 -9.96
N PRO A 373 10.50 14.12 -8.81
CA PRO A 373 11.81 14.68 -8.46
C PRO A 373 12.87 13.59 -8.34
N PHE A 374 14.12 13.93 -8.66
CA PHE A 374 15.21 12.96 -8.67
C PHE A 374 16.55 13.56 -8.24
N PHE A 375 17.44 12.69 -7.78
CA PHE A 375 18.86 12.98 -7.54
C PHE A 375 19.71 12.13 -8.48
N GLN A 376 20.59 12.75 -9.26
CA GLN A 376 21.49 12.05 -10.17
C GLN A 376 22.94 12.13 -9.67
N LEU A 377 23.62 10.99 -9.69
CA LEU A 377 25.01 10.84 -9.24
C LEU A 377 25.83 10.06 -10.28
N ASP A 378 26.94 10.62 -10.72
CA ASP A 378 27.88 9.92 -11.59
C ASP A 378 28.70 8.88 -10.81
N VAL A 379 28.86 7.70 -11.40
CA VAL A 379 29.67 6.62 -10.81
C VAL A 379 31.15 6.97 -10.93
N GLN A 380 31.86 7.04 -9.80
CA GLN A 380 33.29 7.34 -9.81
C GLN A 380 34.06 6.29 -10.63
N SER A 381 34.78 6.76 -11.66
CA SER A 381 35.70 5.91 -12.41
C SER A 381 36.95 5.62 -11.59
N SER A 382 37.46 4.40 -11.70
CA SER A 382 38.71 3.97 -11.06
C SER A 382 39.93 4.79 -11.53
N THR A 383 39.77 5.58 -12.59
CA THR A 383 40.78 6.46 -13.17
C THR A 383 41.12 7.67 -12.28
N ASN A 384 40.27 8.03 -11.31
CA ASN A 384 40.55 9.13 -10.37
C ASN A 384 41.45 8.74 -9.19
N ILE A 385 41.79 7.46 -9.03
CA ILE A 385 42.77 7.05 -8.01
C ILE A 385 44.19 7.46 -8.45
N LEU A 386 44.47 7.45 -9.75
CA LEU A 386 45.75 7.94 -10.29
C LEU A 386 45.88 9.46 -10.17
N SER A 387 44.82 10.25 -10.35
CA SER A 387 44.90 11.71 -10.19
C SER A 387 45.15 12.14 -8.74
N LEU A 388 44.65 11.39 -7.75
CA LEU A 388 44.97 11.58 -6.33
C LEU A 388 46.40 11.11 -5.98
N LEU A 389 46.88 10.00 -6.55
CA LEU A 389 48.27 9.53 -6.36
C LEU A 389 49.30 10.46 -7.00
N PHE A 390 49.00 11.09 -8.14
CA PHE A 390 49.86 12.12 -8.76
C PHE A 390 49.77 13.50 -8.08
N GLY A 391 48.69 13.76 -7.34
CA GLY A 391 48.52 14.97 -6.52
C GLY A 391 49.44 15.01 -5.30
N CYS A 392 49.73 13.85 -4.69
CA CYS A 392 50.51 13.73 -3.45
C CYS A 392 52.02 13.51 -3.64
N LEU A 393 52.52 13.45 -4.88
CA LEU A 393 53.96 13.33 -5.13
C LEU A 393 54.66 14.69 -4.89
N PRO A 394 55.73 14.74 -4.07
CA PRO A 394 56.54 15.95 -3.89
C PRO A 394 57.04 16.47 -5.24
N SER A 395 57.12 17.79 -5.40
CA SER A 395 57.53 18.45 -6.66
C SER A 395 58.85 17.92 -7.25
N LEU A 396 59.71 17.31 -6.43
CA LEU A 396 60.98 16.74 -6.85
C LEU A 396 60.82 15.47 -7.71
N VAL A 397 59.76 14.67 -7.50
CA VAL A 397 59.52 13.42 -8.26
C VAL A 397 58.85 13.69 -9.61
N LYS A 398 58.05 14.77 -9.70
CA LYS A 398 57.43 15.20 -10.97
C LYS A 398 58.45 15.60 -12.04
N ASN A 399 59.62 16.13 -11.64
CA ASN A 399 60.67 16.54 -12.56
C ASN A 399 61.58 15.40 -13.05
N ILE A 400 61.63 14.27 -12.33
CA ILE A 400 62.48 13.12 -12.72
C ILE A 400 61.79 12.26 -13.79
N ILE A 401 60.45 12.21 -13.79
CA ILE A 401 59.67 11.43 -14.77
C ILE A 401 59.52 12.19 -16.11
N ALA A 402 59.74 13.51 -16.15
CA ALA A 402 59.71 14.29 -17.39
C ALA A 402 60.98 14.17 -18.25
N TYR A 403 62.01 13.45 -17.77
CA TYR A 403 63.30 13.25 -18.45
C TYR A 403 63.64 11.77 -18.71
N LEU A 404 62.68 10.87 -18.51
CA LEU A 404 62.68 9.49 -19.00
C LEU A 404 61.50 9.33 -19.97
#